data_AF-A0A856MEH9-F1
#
_entry.id   AF-A0A856MEH9-F1
#
_cell.length_a   1.000
_cell.length_b   1.000
_cell.length_c   1.000
_cell.angle_alpha   90.00
_cell.angle_beta   90.00
_cell.angle_gamma   90.00
#
_symmetry.space_group_name_H-M   'P 1'
#
loop_
_entity.id
_entity.type
_entity.pdbx_description
1 polymer ?
#
loop_
_entity_poly.entity_id
_entity_poly.type
_entity_poly.pdbx_seq_one_letter_code
_entity_poly.pdbx_strand_id
1 'polypeptide(L)' 'MSKPASLQTVIEYVEALSTEEQDLLLELIYKRRVEKRRQEIASNAAQTLEAMRTGIAKRGTLANLRADLLSEE' A
#
# COMPACT_ATOMS: atom_id res chain seq x y z
N MET A 1 -19.33 -8.00 13.53
CA MET A 1 -18.46 -6.83 13.29
C MET A 1 -19.24 -5.60 13.73
N SER A 2 -18.78 -4.88 14.76
CA SER A 2 -19.49 -3.69 15.25
C SER A 2 -19.47 -2.60 14.18
N LYS A 3 -20.55 -1.81 14.08
CA LYS A 3 -20.63 -0.69 13.13
C LYS A 3 -19.47 0.27 13.40
N PRO A 4 -18.69 0.70 12.39
CA PRO A 4 -17.62 1.66 12.63
C PRO A 4 -18.20 2.93 13.24
N ALA A 5 -17.55 3.43 14.29
CA ALA A 5 -17.90 4.72 14.88
C ALA A 5 -17.81 5.81 13.80
N SER A 6 -18.67 6.82 13.90
CA SER A 6 -18.60 7.98 13.00
C SER A 6 -17.25 8.68 13.17
N LEU A 7 -16.74 9.35 12.13
CA LEU A 7 -15.50 10.11 12.23
C LEU A 7 -15.56 11.12 13.38
N GLN A 8 -16.70 11.80 13.53
CA GLN A 8 -16.94 12.77 14.60
C GLN A 8 -16.78 12.14 15.99
N THR A 9 -17.37 10.97 16.20
CA THR A 9 -17.25 10.22 17.46
C THR A 9 -15.80 9.81 17.75
N VAL A 10 -15.03 9.47 16.72
CA VAL A 10 -13.60 9.15 16.89
C VAL A 10 -12.81 10.40 17.29
N ILE A 11 -13.08 11.55 16.68
CA ILE A 11 -12.45 12.82 17.05
C ILE A 11 -12.73 13.15 18.52
N GLU A 12 -13.98 13.06 18.96
CA GLU A 12 -14.38 13.30 20.35
C GLU A 12 -13.64 12.38 21.33
N TYR A 13 -13.43 11.10 20.98
CA TYR A 13 -12.64 10.19 21.81
C TYR A 13 -11.16 10.55 21.86
N VAL A 14 -10.59 11.08 20.76
CA VAL A 14 -9.19 11.54 20.75
C VAL A 14 -9.05 12.82 21.57
N GLU A 15 -9.99 13.76 21.46
CA GLU A 15 -9.99 15.01 22.22
C GLU A 15 -10.13 14.79 23.73
N ALA A 16 -10.77 13.70 24.15
CA ALA A 16 -10.89 13.31 25.56
C ALA A 16 -9.59 12.75 26.17
N LEU A 17 -8.57 12.43 25.36
CA LEU A 17 -7.26 11.98 25.82
C LEU A 17 -6.40 13.16 26.31
N SER A 18 -5.43 12.87 27.18
CA SER A 18 -4.39 13.86 27.52
C SER A 18 -3.56 14.23 26.30
N THR A 19 -2.88 15.38 26.33
CA THR A 19 -2.04 15.84 25.20
C THR A 19 -0.95 14.81 24.87
N GLU A 20 -0.32 14.22 25.89
CA GLU A 20 0.70 13.18 25.69
C GLU A 20 0.13 11.91 25.02
N GLU A 21 -1.08 11.51 25.40
CA GLU A 21 -1.76 10.36 24.78
C GLU A 21 -2.20 10.66 23.34
N GLN A 22 -2.63 11.89 23.06
CA GLN A 22 -2.96 12.33 21.70
C GLN A 22 -1.72 12.28 20.81
N ASP A 23 -0.58 12.81 21.27
CA ASP A 23 0.69 12.79 20.55
C ASP A 23 1.16 11.34 20.27
N LEU A 24 1.09 10.48 21.29
CA LEU A 24 1.42 9.07 21.15
C LEU A 24 0.49 8.37 20.14
N LEU A 25 -0.81 8.65 20.19
CA LEU A 25 -1.77 8.06 19.27
C LEU A 25 -1.47 8.46 17.82
N LEU A 26 -1.17 9.73 17.58
CA LEU A 26 -0.81 10.22 16.24
C LEU A 26 0.45 9.54 15.71
N GLU A 27 1.48 9.39 16.55
CA GLU A 27 2.71 8.68 16.19
C GLU A 27 2.42 7.21 15.82
N LEU A 28 1.61 6.52 16.63
CA LEU A 28 1.25 5.13 16.38
C LEU A 28 0.43 4.95 15.09
N ILE A 29 -0.54 5.82 14.83
CA ILE A 29 -1.33 5.81 13.60
C ILE A 29 -0.42 6.01 12.40
N TYR A 30 0.50 6.98 12.47
CA TYR A 30 1.47 7.23 11.41
C TYR A 30 2.32 5.99 11.11
N LYS A 31 2.94 5.39 12.13
CA LYS A 31 3.74 4.16 11.98
C LYS A 31 2.95 3.02 11.36
N ARG A 32 1.70 2.81 11.79
CA ARG A 32 0.82 1.78 11.22
C ARG A 32 0.48 2.02 9.76
N ARG A 33 0.28 3.28 9.34
CA ARG A 33 0.06 3.61 7.91
C ARG A 33 1.30 3.33 7.07
N VAL A 34 2.49 3.68 7.57
CA VAL A 34 3.76 3.36 6.89
C VAL A 34 3.91 1.85 6.72
N GLU A 35 3.63 1.08 7.76
CA GLU A 35 3.76 -0.37 7.70
C GLU A 35 2.76 -1.01 6.73
N LYS A 36 1.50 -0.55 6.73
CA LYS A 36 0.51 -0.99 5.75
C LYS A 36 0.98 -0.70 4.31
N ARG A 37 1.56 0.48 4.07
CA ARG A 37 2.10 0.83 2.75
C ARG A 37 3.27 -0.08 2.34
N ARG A 38 4.14 -0.46 3.28
CA ARG A 38 5.23 -1.41 3.00
C ARG A 38 4.71 -2.79 2.63
N GLN A 39 3.66 -3.26 3.31
CA GLN A 39 2.99 -4.53 2.98
C GLN A 39 2.38 -4.51 1.58
N GLU A 40 1.74 -3.41 1.18
CA GLU A 40 1.25 -3.24 -0.19
C GLU A 40 2.38 -3.32 -1.22
N ILE A 41 3.51 -2.64 -0.97
CA ILE A 41 4.67 -2.68 -1.87
C ILE A 41 5.23 -4.11 -1.98
N ALA A 42 5.36 -4.82 -0.85
CA ALA A 42 5.84 -6.19 -0.82
C ALA A 42 4.91 -7.14 -1.60
N SER A 43 3.59 -6.98 -1.42
CA SER A 43 2.58 -7.73 -2.17
C SER A 43 2.70 -7.49 -3.68
N ASN A 44 2.76 -6.23 -4.10
CA ASN A 44 2.91 -5.86 -5.51
C ASN A 44 4.22 -6.39 -6.11
N ALA A 45 5.32 -6.34 -5.35
CA ALA A 45 6.60 -6.89 -5.76
C ALA A 45 6.53 -8.40 -5.95
N ALA A 46 5.91 -9.14 -5.02
CA ALA A 46 5.72 -10.58 -5.13
C ALA A 46 4.89 -10.95 -6.38
N GLN A 47 3.79 -10.22 -6.63
CA GLN A 47 2.97 -10.41 -7.83
C GLN A 47 3.77 -10.13 -9.12
N THR A 48 4.58 -9.07 -9.14
CA THR A 48 5.41 -8.72 -10.30
C THR A 48 6.48 -9.78 -10.57
N LEU A 49 7.15 -10.27 -9.52
CA LEU A 49 8.15 -11.34 -9.64
C LEU A 49 7.52 -12.63 -10.16
N GLU A 50 6.32 -12.99 -9.68
CA GLU A 50 5.60 -14.17 -10.14
C GLU A 50 5.14 -14.03 -11.60
N ALA A 51 4.67 -12.84 -12.00
CA ALA A 51 4.33 -12.55 -13.39
C ALA A 51 5.56 -12.65 -14.31
N MET A 52 6.74 -12.21 -13.85
CA MET A 52 7.98 -12.40 -14.59
C MET A 52 8.39 -13.88 -14.68
N ARG A 53 8.26 -14.63 -13.58
CA ARG A 53 8.57 -16.07 -13.54
C ARG A 53 7.67 -16.88 -14.48
N THR A 54 6.40 -16.51 -14.58
CA THR A 54 5.39 -17.19 -15.41
C THR A 54 5.33 -16.66 -16.85
N GLY A 55 6.17 -15.69 -17.21
CA GLY A 55 6.23 -15.12 -18.56
C GLY A 55 5.09 -14.16 -18.91
N ILE A 56 4.22 -13.84 -17.95
CA ILE A 56 3.12 -12.87 -18.09
C ILE A 56 3.65 -11.43 -18.13
N ALA A 57 4.78 -11.19 -17.46
CA ALA A 57 5.50 -9.92 -17.49
C ALA A 57 6.95 -10.14 -17.94
N LYS A 58 7.55 -9.12 -18.55
CA LYS A 58 8.97 -9.11 -18.94
C LYS A 58 9.60 -7.77 -18.65
N ARG A 59 10.89 -7.78 -18.34
CA ARG A 59 11.71 -6.57 -18.19
C ARG A 59 12.46 -6.33 -19.49
N GLY A 60 12.50 -5.09 -19.94
CA GLY A 60 13.24 -4.72 -21.16
C GLY A 60 13.29 -3.22 -21.36
N THR A 61 13.95 -2.82 -22.44
CA THR A 61 13.98 -1.45 -22.94
C THR A 61 12.78 -1.17 -23.85
N LEU A 62 12.59 0.10 -24.23
CA LEU A 62 11.59 0.47 -25.24
C LEU A 62 11.82 -0.29 -26.57
N ALA A 63 13.06 -0.57 -26.94
CA ALA A 63 13.37 -1.36 -28.14
C ALA A 63 12.88 -2.80 -28.01
N ASN A 64 13.00 -3.43 -26.83
CA ASN A 64 12.44 -4.76 -26.58
C ASN A 64 10.93 -4.74 -26.70
N LEU A 65 10.27 -3.78 -26.06
CA LEU A 65 8.80 -3.63 -26.16
C LEU A 65 8.33 -3.42 -27.60
N ARG A 66 9.05 -2.61 -28.40
CA ARG A 66 8.74 -2.42 -29.83
C ARG A 66 8.91 -3.73 -30.61
N ALA A 67 9.99 -4.46 -30.38
CA ALA A 67 10.21 -5.74 -31.03
C ALA A 67 9.07 -6.71 -30.70
N ASP A 68 8.68 -6.80 -29.44
CA ASP A 68 7.60 -7.66 -28.97
C ASP A 68 6.25 -7.34 -29.63
N LEU A 69 5.91 -6.05 -29.77
CA LEU A 69 4.66 -5.60 -30.38
C LEU A 69 4.64 -5.73 -31.91
N LEU A 70 5.81 -5.67 -32.54
CA LEU A 70 5.97 -5.78 -34.00
C LEU A 70 6.27 -7.21 -34.46
N SER A 71 6.58 -8.12 -33.53
CA SER A 71 6.82 -9.54 -33.82
C SER A 71 5.55 -10.40 -33.82
N GLU A 72 4.39 -9.83 -33.49
CA GLU A 72 3.07 -10.51 -33.59
C GLU A 72 2.35 -10.26 -34.93
N GLU A 73 3.10 -10.09 -36.03
CA GLU A 73 2.62 -10.23 -37.43
C GLU A 73 3.00 -11.59 -38.02
#